data_AF-A0A6S6UEZ8-F1
#
_entry.id   AF-A0A6S6UEZ8-F1
#
_cell.length_a   1.000
_cell.length_b   1.000
_cell.length_c   1.000
_cell.angle_alpha   90.00
_cell.angle_beta   90.00
_cell.angle_gamma   90.00
#
_symmetry.space_group_name_H-M   'P 1'
#
loop_
_entity.id
_entity.type
_entity.pdbx_description
1 polymer ?
#
loop_
_entity_poly.entity_id
_entity_poly.type
_entity_poly.pdbx_seq_one_letter_code
_entity_poly.pdbx_strand_id
1 'polypeptide(L)'
;MSIWSFFFVFTYLHLLDATNYINHYYAISIFAFFLACLPAQAAYSVDVWRKPRIQQLQIPTWKMTVFKGQVALIYLFAAIAKMNLDWMFGAMPLKIWLLQSQDFPIIGHLFQYHITHLLMSWLGLLFDLTIVVWLSFSKTRKWAYLMVLLFHTMTGLLFNIGLFPILMIFSTVVFFDPETHQKILEKLGGKWAQTTTKTTQSPYLPYLFIAHFVVQLFLPLRHHFLYDSNVLWTEEGYRFSWRVMLLEKEGMARFYVEDPNSERHWVVSNLEFLTPFQEKRMSIRPDHIWQFAQHVAAIYARRYDIKEPIVRAEVYVAMNGRVSQPLIDSKVNLVKVSRSVGQRDWILPLE
;
A
#
# COMPACT_ATOMS: atom_id res chain seq x y z
N MET A 1 11.08 -2.97 24.13
CA MET A 1 12.05 -2.14 23.38
C MET A 1 12.23 -2.63 21.94
N SER A 2 12.53 -3.90 21.69
CA SER A 2 12.73 -4.42 20.32
C SER A 2 11.61 -4.05 19.34
N ILE A 3 10.34 -4.29 19.68
CA ILE A 3 9.21 -3.95 18.80
C ILE A 3 9.06 -2.45 18.52
N TRP A 4 9.37 -1.59 19.50
CA TRP A 4 9.38 -0.13 19.31
C TRP A 4 10.51 0.29 18.37
N SER A 5 11.71 -0.27 18.53
CA SER A 5 12.83 -0.04 17.62
C SER A 5 12.50 -0.50 16.20
N PHE A 6 11.89 -1.68 16.05
CA PHE A 6 11.42 -2.18 14.75
C PHE A 6 10.42 -1.23 14.13
N PHE A 7 9.39 -0.79 14.88
CA PHE A 7 8.41 0.17 14.40
C PHE A 7 9.08 1.46 13.89
N PHE A 8 9.88 2.14 14.71
CA PHE A 8 10.48 3.42 14.32
C PHE A 8 11.46 3.28 13.15
N VAL A 9 12.35 2.28 13.17
CA VAL A 9 13.34 2.09 12.10
C VAL A 9 12.65 1.69 10.79
N PHE A 10 11.73 0.72 10.84
CA PHE A 10 11.02 0.27 9.64
C PHE A 10 10.16 1.38 9.05
N THR A 11 9.39 2.09 9.88
CA THR A 11 8.56 3.21 9.44
C THR A 11 9.40 4.36 8.90
N TYR A 12 10.53 4.69 9.52
CA TYR A 12 11.46 5.70 9.00
C TYR A 12 11.97 5.32 7.60
N LEU A 13 12.51 4.10 7.44
CA LEU A 13 13.03 3.64 6.15
C LEU A 13 11.95 3.60 5.06
N HIS A 14 10.73 3.18 5.41
CA HIS A 14 9.58 3.19 4.51
C HIS A 14 9.18 4.62 4.08
N LEU A 15 9.25 5.60 4.98
CA LEU A 15 8.87 6.98 4.69
C LEU A 15 10.00 7.82 4.06
N LEU A 16 11.23 7.32 4.08
CA LEU A 16 12.41 8.03 3.58
C LEU A 16 12.38 8.23 2.06
N ASP A 17 11.90 7.22 1.31
CA ASP A 17 11.84 7.25 -0.15
C ASP A 17 10.43 6.94 -0.66
N ALA A 18 9.73 7.97 -1.14
CA ALA A 18 8.37 7.87 -1.66
C ALA A 18 8.25 6.97 -2.91
N THR A 19 9.36 6.72 -3.63
CA THR A 19 9.36 5.82 -4.80
C THR A 19 9.25 4.35 -4.41
N ASN A 20 9.61 4.02 -3.16
CA ASN A 20 9.49 2.68 -2.58
C ASN A 20 8.17 2.45 -1.84
N TYR A 21 7.25 3.43 -1.87
CA TYR A 21 5.96 3.30 -1.20
C TYR A 21 5.15 2.12 -1.75
N ILE A 22 4.73 1.23 -0.86
CA ILE A 22 3.73 0.18 -1.11
C ILE A 22 2.83 0.02 0.12
N ASN A 23 1.54 -0.30 -0.08
CA ASN A 23 0.58 -0.48 1.01
C ASN A 23 1.00 -1.56 2.03
N HIS A 24 1.86 -2.49 1.64
CA HIS A 24 2.30 -3.60 2.50
C HIS A 24 3.27 -3.15 3.59
N TYR A 25 4.18 -2.23 3.27
CA TYR A 25 5.07 -1.62 4.26
C TYR A 25 4.28 -0.73 5.23
N TYR A 26 3.23 -0.08 4.74
CA TYR A 26 2.30 0.62 5.60
C TYR A 26 1.60 -0.33 6.59
N ALA A 27 1.08 -1.48 6.13
CA ALA A 27 0.48 -2.49 7.01
C ALA A 27 1.48 -3.03 8.06
N ILE A 28 2.73 -3.30 7.68
CA ILE A 28 3.79 -3.73 8.62
C ILE A 28 4.01 -2.68 9.72
N SER A 29 4.08 -1.40 9.35
CA SER A 29 4.22 -0.30 10.30
C SER A 29 3.05 -0.25 11.29
N ILE A 30 1.81 -0.40 10.80
CA ILE A 30 0.62 -0.43 11.67
C ILE A 30 0.64 -1.64 12.61
N PHE A 31 0.92 -2.84 12.10
CA PHE A 31 0.94 -4.04 12.95
C PHE A 31 2.07 -4.00 13.98
N ALA A 32 3.23 -3.45 13.62
CA ALA A 32 4.33 -3.20 14.57
C ALA A 32 3.90 -2.23 15.68
N PHE A 33 3.23 -1.13 15.32
CA PHE A 33 2.67 -0.18 16.28
C PHE A 33 1.65 -0.83 17.22
N PHE A 34 0.76 -1.67 16.68
CA PHE A 34 -0.22 -2.40 17.49
C PHE A 34 0.46 -3.34 18.48
N LEU A 35 1.43 -4.13 18.02
CA LEU A 35 2.22 -5.03 18.87
C LEU A 35 3.04 -4.27 19.92
N ALA A 36 3.46 -3.04 19.63
CA ALA A 36 4.20 -2.20 20.56
C ALA A 36 3.32 -1.59 21.66
N CYS A 37 2.06 -1.26 21.32
CA CYS A 37 1.09 -0.67 22.25
C CYS A 37 0.34 -1.71 23.09
N LEU A 38 0.15 -2.92 22.55
CA LEU A 38 -0.55 -4.02 23.21
C LEU A 38 0.44 -4.94 23.94
N PRO A 39 0.00 -5.69 24.96
CA PRO A 39 0.91 -6.53 25.77
C PRO A 39 1.30 -7.83 25.04
N ALA A 40 1.77 -7.73 23.79
CA ALA A 40 2.17 -8.88 22.97
C ALA A 40 3.36 -9.64 23.58
N GLN A 41 4.21 -8.93 24.32
CA GLN A 41 5.33 -9.50 25.06
C GLN A 41 4.91 -10.31 26.30
N ALA A 42 3.68 -10.22 26.76
CA ALA A 42 3.29 -10.72 28.08
C ALA A 42 2.91 -12.21 28.11
N ALA A 43 2.90 -12.93 26.99
CA ALA A 43 2.50 -14.34 26.96
C ALA A 43 3.69 -15.30 26.76
N TYR A 44 4.10 -15.50 25.50
CA TYR A 44 5.16 -16.42 25.10
C TYR A 44 6.30 -15.64 24.43
N SER A 45 7.16 -15.03 25.24
CA SER A 45 8.24 -14.16 24.78
C SER A 45 9.53 -14.33 25.60
N VAL A 46 10.64 -13.83 25.05
CA VAL A 46 11.91 -13.71 25.78
C VAL A 46 11.77 -12.79 27.00
N ASP A 47 10.89 -11.78 26.94
CA ASP A 47 10.63 -10.88 28.07
C ASP A 47 10.01 -11.62 29.25
N VAL A 48 9.03 -12.50 29.01
CA VAL A 48 8.41 -13.34 30.06
C VAL A 48 9.41 -14.36 30.59
N TRP A 49 10.22 -14.97 29.72
CA TRP A 49 11.27 -15.90 30.15
C TRP A 49 12.26 -15.23 31.11
N ARG A 50 12.66 -13.98 30.84
CA ARG A 50 13.56 -13.19 31.70
C ARG A 50 12.86 -12.60 32.93
N LYS A 51 11.59 -12.23 32.82
CA LYS A 51 10.80 -11.59 33.89
C LYS A 51 9.41 -12.25 33.99
N PRO A 52 9.29 -13.43 34.62
CA PRO A 52 8.02 -14.19 34.68
C PRO A 52 6.83 -13.41 35.27
N ARG A 53 7.10 -12.40 36.10
CA ARG A 53 6.07 -11.54 36.71
C ARG A 53 5.25 -10.73 35.69
N ILE A 54 5.73 -10.52 34.46
CA ILE A 54 4.96 -9.79 33.44
C ILE A 54 3.94 -10.68 32.73
N GLN A 55 3.88 -11.98 33.07
CA GLN A 55 3.05 -12.92 32.33
C GLN A 55 1.56 -12.59 32.45
N GLN A 56 0.89 -12.61 31.31
CA GLN A 56 -0.53 -12.35 31.14
C GLN A 56 -1.09 -13.33 30.10
N LEU A 57 -1.89 -14.29 30.56
CA LEU A 57 -2.53 -15.30 29.70
C LEU A 57 -3.91 -14.88 29.19
N GLN A 58 -4.48 -13.81 29.76
CA GLN A 58 -5.80 -13.31 29.42
C GLN A 58 -5.74 -11.82 29.10
N ILE A 59 -6.33 -11.42 27.99
CA ILE A 59 -6.44 -10.03 27.57
C ILE A 59 -7.89 -9.70 27.21
N PRO A 60 -8.32 -8.42 27.34
CA PRO A 60 -9.60 -7.99 26.82
C PRO A 60 -9.72 -8.25 25.32
N THR A 61 -10.86 -8.75 24.88
CA THR A 61 -11.13 -9.12 23.47
C THR A 61 -10.90 -7.98 22.49
N TRP A 62 -11.18 -6.73 22.89
CA TRP A 62 -11.01 -5.57 22.01
C TRP A 62 -9.58 -5.43 21.47
N LYS A 63 -8.56 -5.87 22.23
CA LYS A 63 -7.15 -5.84 21.80
C LYS A 63 -6.90 -6.75 20.58
N MET A 64 -7.60 -7.88 20.52
CA MET A 64 -7.58 -8.77 19.34
C MET A 64 -8.45 -8.21 18.21
N THR A 65 -9.57 -7.58 18.56
CA THR A 65 -10.46 -6.92 17.59
C THR A 65 -9.75 -5.80 16.84
N VAL A 66 -8.78 -5.11 17.44
CA VAL A 66 -7.94 -4.11 16.75
C VAL A 66 -7.19 -4.74 15.55
N PHE A 67 -6.55 -5.90 15.72
CA PHE A 67 -5.88 -6.57 14.60
C PHE A 67 -6.88 -7.07 13.55
N LYS A 68 -7.97 -7.72 14.00
CA LYS A 68 -9.04 -8.20 13.10
C LYS A 68 -9.65 -7.05 12.28
N GLY A 69 -9.91 -5.92 12.92
CA GLY A 69 -10.45 -4.72 12.30
C GLY A 69 -9.51 -4.13 11.26
N GLN A 70 -8.20 -4.08 11.53
CA GLN A 70 -7.23 -3.58 10.55
C GLN A 70 -7.13 -4.51 9.32
N VAL A 71 -7.08 -5.82 9.54
CA VAL A 71 -7.12 -6.79 8.43
C VAL A 71 -8.43 -6.67 7.65
N ALA A 72 -9.56 -6.47 8.35
CA ALA A 72 -10.86 -6.24 7.74
C ALA A 72 -10.86 -5.01 6.84
N LEU A 73 -10.31 -3.88 7.30
CA LEU A 73 -10.22 -2.67 6.49
C LEU A 73 -9.33 -2.83 5.26
N ILE A 74 -8.20 -3.54 5.37
CA ILE A 74 -7.32 -3.80 4.23
C ILE A 74 -8.11 -4.53 3.12
N TYR A 75 -8.80 -5.60 3.46
CA TYR A 75 -9.60 -6.38 2.51
C TYR A 75 -10.80 -5.60 1.97
N LEU A 76 -11.56 -4.94 2.85
CA LEU A 76 -12.74 -4.17 2.46
C LEU A 76 -12.37 -3.07 1.45
N PHE A 77 -11.33 -2.28 1.73
CA PHE A 77 -10.92 -1.21 0.83
C PHE A 77 -10.21 -1.73 -0.43
N ALA A 78 -9.53 -2.87 -0.36
CA ALA A 78 -9.03 -3.55 -1.56
C ALA A 78 -10.18 -4.00 -2.49
N ALA A 79 -11.28 -4.49 -1.92
CA ALA A 79 -12.49 -4.84 -2.66
C ALA A 79 -13.18 -3.61 -3.25
N ILE A 80 -13.45 -2.58 -2.43
CA ILE A 80 -14.06 -1.33 -2.89
C ILE A 80 -13.26 -0.72 -4.04
N ALA A 81 -11.93 -0.73 -3.94
CA ALA A 81 -11.08 -0.17 -4.99
C ALA A 81 -11.12 -1.00 -6.30
N LYS A 82 -11.45 -2.29 -6.23
CA LYS A 82 -11.72 -3.19 -7.38
C LYS A 82 -13.12 -3.05 -7.96
N MET A 83 -14.04 -2.32 -7.31
CA MET A 83 -15.38 -2.04 -7.83
C MET A 83 -15.35 -0.89 -8.84
N ASN A 84 -14.64 -1.09 -9.94
CA ASN A 84 -14.53 -0.14 -11.05
C ASN A 84 -14.62 -0.88 -12.39
N LEU A 85 -14.91 -0.13 -13.46
CA LEU A 85 -15.14 -0.71 -14.80
C LEU A 85 -13.93 -1.45 -15.34
N ASP A 86 -12.72 -0.92 -15.14
CA ASP A 86 -11.47 -1.55 -15.61
C ASP A 86 -11.32 -2.94 -15.01
N TRP A 87 -11.51 -3.08 -13.71
CA TRP A 87 -11.37 -4.36 -13.03
C TRP A 87 -12.52 -5.29 -13.39
N MET A 88 -13.77 -4.90 -13.14
CA MET A 88 -14.94 -5.79 -13.23
C MET A 88 -15.25 -6.26 -14.65
N PHE A 89 -15.07 -5.38 -15.65
CA PHE A 89 -15.48 -5.65 -17.02
C PHE A 89 -14.31 -5.60 -18.01
N GLY A 90 -13.26 -4.82 -17.73
CA GLY A 90 -12.04 -4.82 -18.53
C GLY A 90 -11.06 -5.94 -18.16
N ALA A 91 -11.20 -6.53 -16.96
CA ALA A 91 -10.18 -7.35 -16.31
C ALA A 91 -8.79 -6.70 -16.28
N MET A 92 -8.73 -5.37 -16.26
CA MET A 92 -7.48 -4.61 -16.24
C MET A 92 -7.10 -4.20 -14.82
N PRO A 93 -5.80 -4.13 -14.51
CA PRO A 93 -4.66 -4.55 -15.34
C PRO A 93 -4.39 -6.07 -15.34
N LEU A 94 -5.18 -6.87 -14.61
CA LEU A 94 -4.97 -8.31 -14.41
C LEU A 94 -4.71 -9.07 -15.72
N LYS A 95 -5.45 -8.74 -16.79
CA LYS A 95 -5.28 -9.26 -18.14
C LYS A 95 -3.85 -9.11 -18.66
N ILE A 96 -3.22 -7.95 -18.47
CA ILE A 96 -1.84 -7.69 -18.92
C ILE A 96 -0.88 -8.64 -18.22
N TRP A 97 -1.00 -8.75 -16.89
CA TRP A 97 -0.12 -9.61 -16.09
C TRP A 97 -0.31 -11.10 -16.40
N LEU A 98 -1.55 -11.55 -16.60
CA LEU A 98 -1.84 -12.94 -16.94
C LEU A 98 -1.31 -13.30 -18.34
N LEU A 99 -1.43 -12.39 -19.31
CA LEU A 99 -0.87 -12.59 -20.65
C LEU A 99 0.67 -12.67 -20.62
N GLN A 100 1.33 -11.96 -19.71
CA GLN A 100 2.77 -12.06 -19.47
C GLN A 100 3.18 -13.34 -18.72
N SER A 101 2.23 -14.06 -18.14
CA SER A 101 2.47 -15.25 -17.30
C SER A 101 2.05 -16.56 -17.98
N GLN A 102 1.96 -16.60 -19.31
CA GLN A 102 1.46 -17.79 -20.04
C GLN A 102 2.37 -19.02 -19.91
N ASP A 103 3.64 -18.84 -19.55
CA ASP A 103 4.58 -19.92 -19.27
C ASP A 103 4.37 -20.56 -17.87
N PHE A 104 3.35 -20.12 -17.12
CA PHE A 104 3.08 -20.66 -15.79
C PHE A 104 2.74 -22.16 -15.85
N PRO A 105 3.35 -23.00 -14.98
CA PRO A 105 3.16 -24.44 -15.01
C PRO A 105 1.68 -24.84 -14.92
N ILE A 106 1.29 -25.87 -15.69
CA ILE A 106 -0.04 -26.52 -15.67
C ILE A 106 -1.16 -25.65 -16.24
N ILE A 107 -1.35 -24.42 -15.76
CA ILE A 107 -2.51 -23.57 -16.06
C ILE A 107 -2.19 -22.35 -16.94
N GLY A 108 -0.93 -22.09 -17.28
CA GLY A 108 -0.52 -20.88 -18.03
C GLY A 108 -1.21 -20.74 -19.39
N HIS A 109 -1.48 -21.85 -20.07
CA HIS A 109 -2.25 -21.89 -21.32
C HIS A 109 -3.68 -21.33 -21.19
N LEU A 110 -4.27 -21.34 -19.99
CA LEU A 110 -5.59 -20.74 -19.75
C LEU A 110 -5.54 -19.21 -19.75
N PHE A 111 -4.37 -18.62 -19.48
CA PHE A 111 -4.20 -17.17 -19.36
C PHE A 111 -4.24 -16.44 -20.70
N GLN A 112 -4.29 -17.14 -21.83
CA GLN A 112 -4.51 -16.52 -23.14
C GLN A 112 -5.99 -16.12 -23.36
N TYR A 113 -6.92 -16.74 -22.64
CA TYR A 113 -8.36 -16.54 -22.87
C TYR A 113 -8.91 -15.36 -22.06
N HIS A 114 -9.65 -14.48 -22.72
CA HIS A 114 -10.26 -13.31 -22.07
C HIS A 114 -11.22 -13.69 -20.93
N ILE A 115 -11.95 -14.80 -21.08
CA ILE A 115 -12.85 -15.29 -20.03
C ILE A 115 -12.09 -15.62 -18.73
N THR A 116 -10.86 -16.13 -18.83
CA THR A 116 -10.01 -16.39 -17.66
C THR A 116 -9.70 -15.10 -16.92
N HIS A 117 -9.38 -14.02 -17.64
CA HIS A 117 -9.11 -12.71 -17.03
C HIS A 117 -10.31 -12.18 -16.27
N LEU A 118 -11.51 -12.26 -16.87
CA LEU A 118 -12.77 -11.83 -16.24
C LEU A 118 -13.09 -12.67 -15.00
N LEU A 119 -13.02 -14.00 -15.10
CA LEU A 119 -13.28 -14.89 -13.98
C LEU A 119 -12.32 -14.62 -12.82
N MET A 120 -11.01 -14.50 -13.08
CA MET A 120 -10.02 -14.22 -12.04
C MET A 120 -10.20 -12.82 -11.44
N SER A 121 -10.62 -11.84 -12.24
CA SER A 121 -10.94 -10.48 -11.77
C SER A 121 -12.09 -10.50 -10.76
N TRP A 122 -13.21 -11.14 -11.12
CA TRP A 122 -14.36 -11.29 -10.22
C TRP A 122 -14.05 -12.15 -9.00
N LEU A 123 -13.29 -13.22 -9.16
CA LEU A 123 -12.82 -14.03 -8.02
C LEU A 123 -11.97 -13.21 -7.06
N GLY A 124 -11.06 -12.37 -7.55
CA GLY A 124 -10.27 -11.46 -6.72
C GLY A 124 -11.13 -10.44 -5.96
N LEU A 125 -12.11 -9.83 -6.63
CA LEU A 125 -13.06 -8.90 -6.01
C LEU A 125 -13.91 -9.59 -4.93
N LEU A 126 -14.51 -10.73 -5.24
CA LEU A 126 -15.37 -11.48 -4.32
C LEU A 126 -14.58 -12.04 -3.14
N PHE A 127 -13.34 -12.48 -3.37
CA PHE A 127 -12.43 -12.90 -2.31
C PHE A 127 -12.19 -11.74 -1.34
N ASP A 128 -11.72 -10.58 -1.83
CA ASP A 128 -11.43 -9.43 -0.97
C ASP A 128 -12.68 -8.97 -0.20
N LEU A 129 -13.84 -8.96 -0.85
CA LEU A 129 -15.10 -8.51 -0.25
C LEU A 129 -15.59 -9.43 0.87
N THR A 130 -15.40 -10.74 0.72
CA THR A 130 -16.08 -11.71 1.58
C THR A 130 -15.15 -12.40 2.58
N ILE A 131 -13.85 -12.52 2.30
CA ILE A 131 -12.97 -13.44 3.05
C ILE A 131 -12.95 -13.20 4.56
N VAL A 132 -13.01 -11.94 4.99
CA VAL A 132 -13.05 -11.55 6.40
C VAL A 132 -14.32 -12.03 7.09
N VAL A 133 -15.46 -11.98 6.39
CA VAL A 133 -16.75 -12.48 6.88
C VAL A 133 -16.65 -13.98 7.10
N TRP A 134 -16.14 -14.72 6.11
CA TRP A 134 -15.95 -16.19 6.22
C TRP A 134 -14.93 -16.59 7.28
N LEU A 135 -13.87 -15.80 7.52
CA LEU A 135 -12.91 -16.03 8.61
C LEU A 135 -13.52 -15.75 9.99
N SER A 136 -14.50 -14.83 10.07
CA SER A 136 -15.13 -14.43 11.33
C SER A 136 -16.09 -15.50 11.87
N PHE A 137 -16.68 -16.32 11.01
CA PHE A 137 -17.56 -17.42 11.43
C PHE A 137 -16.79 -18.72 11.65
N SER A 138 -16.93 -19.31 12.85
CA SER A 138 -16.21 -20.53 13.24
C SER A 138 -16.45 -21.72 12.31
N LYS A 139 -17.67 -21.88 11.78
CA LYS A 139 -18.05 -22.99 10.87
C LYS A 139 -17.33 -22.94 9.53
N THR A 140 -17.04 -21.73 9.03
CA THR A 140 -16.42 -21.51 7.72
C THR A 140 -14.92 -21.24 7.79
N ARG A 141 -14.42 -20.84 8.96
CA ARG A 141 -13.05 -20.33 9.15
C ARG A 141 -11.96 -21.22 8.56
N LYS A 142 -12.02 -22.54 8.75
CA LYS A 142 -10.99 -23.46 8.23
C LYS A 142 -10.94 -23.46 6.69
N TRP A 143 -12.10 -23.38 6.06
CA TRP A 143 -12.23 -23.35 4.60
C TRP A 143 -11.86 -21.97 4.07
N ALA A 144 -12.26 -20.90 4.76
CA ALA A 144 -11.85 -19.54 4.46
C ALA A 144 -10.32 -19.40 4.51
N TYR A 145 -9.67 -19.95 5.55
CA TYR A 145 -8.21 -19.92 5.66
C TYR A 145 -7.52 -20.74 4.56
N LEU A 146 -8.09 -21.88 4.14
CA LEU A 146 -7.60 -22.59 2.96
C LEU A 146 -7.68 -21.70 1.71
N MET A 147 -8.77 -20.95 1.53
CA MET A 147 -8.86 -19.98 0.42
C MET A 147 -7.83 -18.84 0.56
N VAL A 148 -7.55 -18.35 1.77
CA VAL A 148 -6.47 -17.38 2.02
C VAL A 148 -5.13 -17.94 1.55
N LEU A 149 -4.80 -19.18 1.93
CA LEU A 149 -3.55 -19.83 1.53
C LEU A 149 -3.46 -19.96 0.01
N LEU A 150 -4.51 -20.50 -0.64
CA LEU A 150 -4.53 -20.69 -2.08
C LEU A 150 -4.45 -19.36 -2.84
N PHE A 151 -5.28 -18.38 -2.48
CA PHE A 151 -5.33 -17.08 -3.13
C PHE A 151 -3.99 -16.35 -3.02
N HIS A 152 -3.46 -16.21 -1.80
CA HIS A 152 -2.20 -15.49 -1.60
C HIS A 152 -1.01 -16.22 -2.20
N THR A 153 -0.96 -17.55 -2.11
CA THR A 153 0.09 -18.33 -2.78
C THR A 153 0.04 -18.11 -4.30
N MET A 154 -1.14 -18.22 -4.92
CA MET A 154 -1.29 -17.98 -6.36
C MET A 154 -0.90 -16.55 -6.73
N THR A 155 -1.37 -15.54 -5.99
CA THR A 155 -0.98 -14.15 -6.28
C THR A 155 0.51 -13.88 -6.07
N GLY A 156 1.16 -14.53 -5.10
CA GLY A 156 2.60 -14.40 -4.86
C GLY A 156 3.46 -15.12 -5.90
N LEU A 157 2.94 -16.20 -6.49
CA LEU A 157 3.60 -16.92 -7.58
C LEU A 157 3.41 -16.22 -8.93
N LEU A 158 2.23 -15.66 -9.19
CA LEU A 158 1.89 -14.99 -10.45
C LEU A 158 2.37 -13.54 -10.50
N PHE A 159 2.38 -12.84 -9.36
CA PHE A 159 2.61 -11.41 -9.32
C PHE A 159 3.75 -11.07 -8.35
N ASN A 160 4.68 -10.23 -8.78
CA ASN A 160 5.76 -9.76 -7.93
C ASN A 160 5.29 -8.64 -6.97
N ILE A 161 4.51 -9.02 -5.95
CA ILE A 161 3.89 -8.13 -4.96
C ILE A 161 4.61 -8.14 -3.61
N GLY A 162 5.88 -8.58 -3.60
CA GLY A 162 6.75 -8.58 -2.43
C GLY A 162 6.18 -9.37 -1.24
N LEU A 163 6.28 -8.81 -0.04
CA LEU A 163 5.92 -9.49 1.22
C LEU A 163 4.41 -9.62 1.47
N PHE A 164 3.56 -9.08 0.60
CA PHE A 164 2.11 -9.06 0.85
C PHE A 164 1.47 -10.42 1.07
N PRO A 165 1.70 -11.44 0.22
CA PRO A 165 1.03 -12.72 0.35
C PRO A 165 1.30 -13.36 1.71
N ILE A 166 2.57 -13.34 2.11
CA ILE A 166 3.06 -13.85 3.39
C ILE A 166 2.43 -13.06 4.54
N LEU A 167 2.47 -11.74 4.47
CA LEU A 167 1.90 -10.87 5.49
C LEU A 167 0.40 -11.14 5.70
N MET A 168 -0.37 -11.31 4.62
CA MET A 168 -1.80 -11.56 4.71
C MET A 168 -2.15 -12.97 5.19
N ILE A 169 -1.40 -13.98 4.76
CA ILE A 169 -1.54 -15.35 5.29
C ILE A 169 -1.33 -15.34 6.80
N PHE A 170 -0.23 -14.78 7.29
CA PHE A 170 0.09 -14.81 8.73
C PHE A 170 -0.78 -13.86 9.56
N SER A 171 -1.16 -12.69 9.04
CA SER A 171 -2.02 -11.76 9.79
C SER A 171 -3.45 -12.29 9.97
N THR A 172 -3.98 -13.07 9.02
CA THR A 172 -5.34 -13.66 9.15
C THR A 172 -5.42 -14.80 10.17
N VAL A 173 -4.29 -15.31 10.66
CA VAL A 173 -4.26 -16.29 11.78
C VAL A 173 -4.94 -15.73 13.02
N VAL A 174 -4.95 -14.40 13.20
CA VAL A 174 -5.62 -13.70 14.31
C VAL A 174 -7.13 -13.99 14.40
N PHE A 175 -7.75 -14.49 13.33
CA PHE A 175 -9.18 -14.87 13.31
C PHE A 175 -9.47 -16.21 13.99
N PHE A 176 -8.46 -17.07 14.19
CA PHE A 176 -8.64 -18.34 14.90
C PHE A 176 -8.85 -18.15 16.40
N ASP A 177 -9.47 -19.14 17.02
CA ASP A 177 -9.82 -19.06 18.43
C ASP A 177 -8.55 -19.10 19.31
N PRO A 178 -8.53 -18.37 20.45
CA PRO A 178 -7.38 -18.36 21.35
C PRO A 178 -6.94 -19.76 21.81
N GLU A 179 -7.90 -20.67 22.03
CA GLU A 179 -7.64 -22.05 22.44
C GLU A 179 -6.87 -22.83 21.37
N THR A 180 -7.12 -22.56 20.09
CA THR A 180 -6.35 -23.16 18.99
C THR A 180 -4.90 -22.72 19.05
N HIS A 181 -4.65 -21.42 19.27
CA HIS A 181 -3.30 -20.88 19.37
C HIS A 181 -2.56 -21.47 20.58
N GLN A 182 -3.22 -21.56 21.74
CA GLN A 182 -2.64 -22.15 22.95
C GLN A 182 -2.24 -23.61 22.73
N LYS A 183 -3.12 -24.44 22.15
CA LYS A 183 -2.83 -25.84 21.84
C LYS A 183 -1.64 -26.01 20.89
N ILE A 184 -1.50 -25.12 19.90
CA ILE A 184 -0.34 -25.15 18.98
C ILE A 184 0.94 -24.82 19.74
N LEU A 185 0.93 -23.78 20.58
CA LEU A 185 2.11 -23.38 21.36
C LEU A 185 2.52 -24.47 22.37
N GLU A 186 1.56 -25.12 23.03
CA GLU A 186 1.83 -26.25 23.93
C GLU A 186 2.51 -27.41 23.22
N LYS A 187 2.05 -27.76 22.00
CA LYS A 187 2.69 -28.79 21.16
C LYS A 187 4.13 -28.44 20.77
N LEU A 188 4.45 -27.15 20.65
CA LEU A 188 5.80 -26.65 20.37
C LEU A 188 6.67 -26.54 21.63
N GLY A 189 6.22 -27.10 22.76
CA GLY A 189 6.95 -27.07 24.04
C GLY A 189 6.71 -25.81 24.87
N GLY A 190 5.72 -25.00 24.52
CA GLY A 190 5.32 -23.83 25.28
C GLY A 190 4.85 -24.21 26.69
N LYS A 191 5.52 -23.67 27.70
CA LYS A 191 5.14 -23.85 29.12
C LYS A 191 4.49 -22.58 29.63
N TRP A 192 3.31 -22.71 30.21
CA TRP A 192 2.58 -21.61 30.83
C TRP A 192 2.82 -21.64 32.35
N ALA A 193 3.30 -20.54 32.94
CA ALA A 193 3.34 -20.45 34.39
C ALA A 193 1.98 -19.93 34.89
N GLN A 194 1.52 -20.45 36.03
CA GLN A 194 0.23 -20.07 36.62
C GLN A 194 0.31 -18.75 37.41
N THR A 195 1.02 -17.75 36.88
CA THR A 195 1.10 -16.45 37.57
C THR A 195 0.08 -15.51 36.95
N THR A 196 -1.04 -15.30 37.64
CA THR A 196 -2.06 -14.31 37.27
C THR A 196 -1.69 -12.97 37.88
N THR A 197 -1.13 -12.06 37.08
CA THR A 197 -1.04 -10.66 37.49
C THR A 197 -2.29 -9.90 37.04
N LYS A 198 -2.84 -9.07 37.94
CA LYS A 198 -3.93 -8.16 37.61
C LYS A 198 -3.42 -7.14 36.58
N THR A 199 -4.16 -7.01 35.48
CA THR A 199 -3.82 -6.07 34.40
C THR A 199 -4.15 -4.64 34.81
N THR A 200 -3.15 -3.77 34.91
CA THR A 200 -3.36 -2.32 34.88
C THR A 200 -3.56 -1.90 33.43
N GLN A 201 -4.80 -1.57 33.06
CA GLN A 201 -5.11 -1.09 31.71
C GLN A 201 -4.91 0.43 31.65
N SER A 202 -4.25 0.92 30.61
CA SER A 202 -4.25 2.36 30.33
C SER A 202 -5.65 2.78 29.88
N PRO A 203 -6.29 3.74 30.56
CA PRO A 203 -7.63 4.20 30.18
C PRO A 203 -7.63 4.93 28.83
N TYR A 204 -6.48 5.43 28.39
CA TYR A 204 -6.35 6.21 27.15
C TYR A 204 -6.17 5.36 25.89
N LEU A 205 -5.76 4.11 26.06
CA LEU A 205 -5.38 3.25 24.93
C LEU A 205 -6.56 2.94 23.98
N PRO A 206 -7.80 2.71 24.44
CA PRO A 206 -8.94 2.56 23.53
C PRO A 206 -9.17 3.81 22.65
N TYR A 207 -9.04 5.02 23.20
CA TYR A 207 -9.22 6.26 22.44
C TYR A 207 -8.16 6.44 21.35
N LEU A 208 -6.92 6.01 21.61
CA LEU A 208 -5.87 5.98 20.59
C LEU A 208 -6.26 5.09 19.40
N PHE A 209 -6.80 3.90 19.66
CA PHE A 209 -7.24 3.00 18.59
C PHE A 209 -8.49 3.49 17.87
N ILE A 210 -9.42 4.15 18.57
CA ILE A 210 -10.56 4.82 17.92
C ILE A 210 -10.05 5.89 16.95
N ALA A 211 -9.13 6.76 17.39
CA ALA A 211 -8.52 7.76 16.52
C ALA A 211 -7.79 7.12 15.33
N HIS A 212 -7.04 6.04 15.56
CA HIS A 212 -6.42 5.25 14.48
C HIS A 212 -7.45 4.77 13.45
N PHE A 213 -8.55 4.15 13.89
CA PHE A 213 -9.56 3.63 12.97
C PHE A 213 -10.33 4.72 12.23
N VAL A 214 -10.55 5.89 12.85
CA VAL A 214 -11.08 7.06 12.15
C VAL A 214 -10.14 7.46 11.01
N VAL A 215 -8.82 7.52 11.26
CA VAL A 215 -7.82 7.79 10.22
C VAL A 215 -7.81 6.70 9.15
N GLN A 216 -7.89 5.42 9.52
CA GLN A 216 -7.90 4.30 8.56
C GLN A 216 -9.16 4.21 7.71
N LEU A 217 -10.27 4.78 8.16
CA LEU A 217 -11.49 4.94 7.36
C LEU A 217 -11.41 6.18 6.48
N PHE A 218 -10.93 7.30 7.03
CA PHE A 218 -10.81 8.56 6.31
C PHE A 218 -9.82 8.46 5.15
N LEU A 219 -8.63 7.92 5.36
CA LEU A 219 -7.57 7.95 4.34
C LEU A 219 -8.00 7.29 3.02
N PRO A 220 -8.53 6.05 2.98
CA PRO A 220 -9.01 5.46 1.74
C PRO A 220 -10.17 6.23 1.08
N LEU A 221 -11.06 6.81 1.89
CA LEU A 221 -12.24 7.53 1.41
C LEU A 221 -11.97 8.99 1.02
N ARG A 222 -10.82 9.56 1.43
CA ARG A 222 -10.53 11.00 1.24
C ARG A 222 -10.63 11.47 -0.20
N HIS A 223 -10.39 10.56 -1.15
CA HIS A 223 -10.46 10.89 -2.57
C HIS A 223 -11.88 11.21 -3.06
N HIS A 224 -12.93 10.79 -2.34
CA HIS A 224 -14.30 11.19 -2.67
C HIS A 224 -14.64 12.62 -2.19
N PHE A 225 -13.84 13.19 -1.29
CA PHE A 225 -14.14 14.49 -0.67
C PHE A 225 -13.16 15.59 -1.06
N LEU A 226 -11.95 15.22 -1.49
CA LEU A 226 -10.85 16.16 -1.73
C LEU A 226 -10.44 16.27 -3.20
N TYR A 227 -10.86 15.31 -4.05
CA TYR A 227 -10.43 15.21 -5.44
C TYR A 227 -11.63 14.86 -6.32
N ASP A 228 -11.73 15.49 -7.48
CA ASP A 228 -12.83 15.26 -8.43
C ASP A 228 -12.39 14.39 -9.62
N SER A 229 -11.14 13.89 -9.58
CA SER A 229 -10.48 13.20 -10.66
C SER A 229 -10.34 11.69 -10.43
N ASN A 230 -9.99 10.96 -11.51
CA ASN A 230 -9.69 9.54 -11.41
C ASN A 230 -8.40 9.32 -10.61
N VAL A 231 -8.54 8.83 -9.37
CA VAL A 231 -7.43 8.53 -8.45
C VAL A 231 -6.38 7.55 -9.00
N LEU A 232 -6.76 6.65 -9.92
CA LEU A 232 -5.80 5.76 -10.56
C LEU A 232 -4.92 6.53 -11.55
N TRP A 233 -5.44 7.59 -12.17
CA TRP A 233 -4.73 8.46 -13.10
C TRP A 233 -3.88 9.52 -12.40
N THR A 234 -4.48 10.30 -11.50
CA THR A 234 -3.81 11.44 -10.84
C THR A 234 -2.93 11.02 -9.65
N GLU A 235 -3.16 9.82 -9.10
CA GLU A 235 -2.61 9.33 -7.83
C GLU A 235 -2.92 10.22 -6.61
N GLU A 236 -3.81 11.20 -6.76
CA GLU A 236 -4.26 12.08 -5.69
C GLU A 236 -5.11 11.26 -4.71
N GLY A 237 -4.59 11.08 -3.50
CA GLY A 237 -5.27 10.24 -2.52
C GLY A 237 -4.95 8.75 -2.62
N TYR A 238 -4.00 8.33 -3.47
CA TYR A 238 -3.73 6.90 -3.70
C TYR A 238 -2.97 6.22 -2.55
N ARG A 239 -1.93 6.86 -2.01
CA ARG A 239 -1.13 6.30 -0.91
C ARG A 239 -1.96 6.18 0.37
N PHE A 240 -1.70 5.16 1.18
CA PHE A 240 -2.34 4.86 2.47
C PHE A 240 -3.84 4.53 2.36
N SER A 241 -4.28 4.10 1.17
CA SER A 241 -5.69 3.89 0.83
C SER A 241 -6.04 2.42 0.56
N TRP A 242 -5.16 1.48 0.93
CA TRP A 242 -5.38 0.03 0.77
C TRP A 242 -5.69 -0.43 -0.67
N ARG A 243 -5.28 0.39 -1.64
CA ARG A 243 -5.39 0.11 -3.08
C ARG A 243 -4.27 -0.82 -3.52
N VAL A 244 -4.60 -2.06 -3.87
CA VAL A 244 -3.61 -3.07 -4.26
C VAL A 244 -4.04 -3.71 -5.57
N MET A 245 -3.07 -3.81 -6.50
CA MET A 245 -3.23 -4.49 -7.79
C MET A 245 -4.30 -3.86 -8.70
N LEU A 246 -4.30 -2.53 -8.85
CA LEU A 246 -5.32 -1.81 -9.66
C LEU A 246 -4.74 -1.10 -10.88
N LEU A 247 -3.42 -1.10 -11.03
CA LEU A 247 -2.75 -0.18 -11.92
C LEU A 247 -1.55 -0.82 -12.61
N GLU A 248 -1.56 -0.79 -13.94
CA GLU A 248 -0.37 -0.87 -14.77
C GLU A 248 -0.20 0.48 -15.47
N LYS A 249 0.93 1.16 -15.23
CA LYS A 249 1.26 2.45 -15.82
C LYS A 249 2.66 2.43 -16.38
N GLU A 250 2.78 3.00 -17.57
CA GLU A 250 4.05 3.28 -18.22
C GLU A 250 4.06 4.75 -18.65
N GLY A 251 5.18 5.43 -18.43
CA GLY A 251 5.25 6.86 -18.66
C GLY A 251 6.62 7.34 -19.08
N MET A 252 6.62 8.39 -19.88
CA MET A 252 7.81 9.11 -20.33
C MET A 252 7.68 10.57 -19.89
N ALA A 253 8.76 11.12 -19.34
CA ALA A 253 8.79 12.50 -18.86
C ALA A 253 10.07 13.18 -19.35
N ARG A 254 9.92 14.32 -20.02
CA ARG A 254 11.03 15.17 -20.45
C ARG A 254 10.88 16.56 -19.85
N PHE A 255 11.92 17.02 -19.16
CA PHE A 255 11.93 18.32 -18.51
C PHE A 255 12.74 19.33 -19.31
N TYR A 256 12.29 20.57 -19.24
CA TYR A 256 12.90 21.72 -19.87
C TYR A 256 13.12 22.81 -18.82
N VAL A 257 14.30 23.43 -18.84
CA VAL A 257 14.62 24.60 -18.00
C VAL A 257 14.87 25.78 -18.92
N GLU A 258 14.28 26.93 -18.59
CA GLU A 258 14.48 28.18 -19.31
C GLU A 258 14.90 29.27 -18.32
N ASP A 259 15.84 30.13 -18.76
CA ASP A 259 16.18 31.36 -18.06
C ASP A 259 15.32 32.51 -18.61
N PRO A 260 14.38 33.09 -17.84
CA PRO A 260 13.49 34.14 -18.37
C PRO A 260 14.22 35.44 -18.74
N ASN A 261 15.46 35.63 -18.25
CA ASN A 261 16.25 36.83 -18.52
C ASN A 261 17.23 36.64 -19.68
N SER A 262 17.27 35.46 -20.31
CA SER A 262 18.11 35.19 -21.48
C SER A 262 17.38 34.28 -22.48
N GLU A 263 18.02 33.96 -23.61
CA GLU A 263 17.48 32.98 -24.57
C GLU A 263 17.91 31.54 -24.26
N ARG A 264 18.57 31.33 -23.11
CA ARG A 264 19.13 30.02 -22.73
C ARG A 264 18.04 29.08 -22.26
N HIS A 265 18.03 27.89 -22.87
CA HIS A 265 17.15 26.79 -22.50
C HIS A 265 17.93 25.47 -22.50
N TRP A 266 17.48 24.52 -21.69
CA TRP A 266 18.10 23.22 -21.52
C TRP A 266 17.06 22.11 -21.53
N VAL A 267 17.41 20.99 -22.17
CA VAL A 267 16.70 19.72 -22.01
C VAL A 267 17.39 18.93 -20.90
N VAL A 268 16.63 18.48 -19.92
CA VAL A 268 17.17 17.81 -18.74
C VAL A 268 17.31 16.31 -19.02
N SER A 269 18.50 15.77 -18.76
CA SER A 269 18.69 14.32 -18.67
C SER A 269 18.30 13.86 -17.26
N ASN A 270 17.14 13.23 -17.11
CA ASN A 270 16.62 12.81 -15.80
C ASN A 270 17.60 11.89 -15.05
N LEU A 271 18.28 11.01 -15.77
CA LEU A 271 19.23 10.02 -15.23
C LEU A 271 20.52 10.63 -14.67
N GLU A 272 20.79 11.91 -14.91
CA GLU A 272 21.86 12.64 -14.21
C GLU A 272 21.53 12.86 -12.73
N PHE A 273 20.25 12.79 -12.36
CA PHE A 273 19.75 13.12 -11.03
C PHE A 273 19.05 11.94 -10.33
N LEU A 274 18.41 11.07 -11.12
CA LEU A 274 17.57 9.98 -10.63
C LEU A 274 18.16 8.63 -11.01
N THR A 275 18.01 7.65 -10.13
CA THR A 275 18.21 6.24 -10.52
C THR A 275 17.15 5.81 -11.53
N PRO A 276 17.40 4.77 -12.35
CA PRO A 276 16.40 4.27 -13.30
C PRO A 276 15.05 3.90 -12.64
N PHE A 277 15.08 3.38 -11.41
CA PHE A 277 13.86 3.09 -10.66
C PHE A 277 13.11 4.36 -10.27
N GLN A 278 13.81 5.38 -9.77
CA GLN A 278 13.20 6.67 -9.43
C GLN A 278 12.64 7.39 -10.65
N GLU A 279 13.34 7.36 -11.79
CA GLU A 279 12.83 7.92 -13.05
C GLU A 279 11.54 7.22 -13.48
N LYS A 280 11.52 5.88 -13.51
CA LYS A 280 10.32 5.10 -13.82
C LYS A 280 9.15 5.41 -12.88
N ARG A 281 9.44 5.68 -11.60
CA ARG A 281 8.42 6.07 -10.61
C ARG A 281 8.00 7.53 -10.70
N MET A 282 8.87 8.40 -11.21
CA MET A 282 8.61 9.82 -11.37
C MET A 282 7.74 10.05 -12.61
N SER A 283 8.05 9.39 -13.73
CA SER A 283 7.38 9.63 -15.02
C SER A 283 5.88 9.30 -15.05
N ILE A 284 5.34 8.62 -14.05
CA ILE A 284 3.93 8.24 -13.95
C ILE A 284 3.18 8.93 -12.78
N ARG A 285 3.87 9.75 -11.98
CA ARG A 285 3.32 10.34 -10.75
C ARG A 285 3.45 11.86 -10.72
N PRO A 286 2.34 12.59 -10.72
CA PRO A 286 2.36 14.05 -10.69
C PRO A 286 3.14 14.64 -9.50
N ASP A 287 3.01 14.10 -8.28
CA ASP A 287 3.74 14.63 -7.12
C ASP A 287 5.26 14.49 -7.25
N HIS A 288 5.74 13.37 -7.83
CA HIS A 288 7.16 13.18 -8.11
C HIS A 288 7.64 14.08 -9.25
N ILE A 289 6.84 14.28 -10.30
CA ILE A 289 7.17 15.21 -11.40
C ILE A 289 7.35 16.63 -10.86
N TRP A 290 6.41 17.08 -10.03
CA TRP A 290 6.52 18.37 -9.36
C TRP A 290 7.76 18.45 -8.48
N GLN A 291 8.01 17.43 -7.64
CA GLN A 291 9.18 17.42 -6.76
C GLN A 291 10.49 17.45 -7.55
N PHE A 292 10.56 16.73 -8.66
CA PHE A 292 11.72 16.71 -9.53
C PHE A 292 11.93 18.05 -10.23
N ALA A 293 10.85 18.72 -10.68
CA ALA A 293 10.93 20.07 -11.22
C ALA A 293 11.55 21.07 -10.23
N GLN A 294 11.15 21.02 -8.95
CA GLN A 294 11.75 21.86 -7.90
C GLN A 294 13.25 21.58 -7.73
N HIS A 295 13.63 20.30 -7.74
CA HIS A 295 15.02 19.88 -7.61
C HIS A 295 15.89 20.38 -8.76
N VAL A 296 15.43 20.17 -9.99
CA VAL A 296 16.09 20.65 -11.21
C VAL A 296 16.22 22.17 -11.20
N ALA A 297 15.13 22.89 -10.87
CA ALA A 297 15.14 24.34 -10.76
C ALA A 297 16.24 24.85 -9.81
N ALA A 298 16.34 24.26 -8.62
CA ALA A 298 17.35 24.64 -7.63
C ALA A 298 18.79 24.40 -8.10
N ILE A 299 19.04 23.31 -8.83
CA ILE A 299 20.36 22.98 -9.37
C ILE A 299 20.74 23.93 -10.51
N TYR A 300 19.85 24.13 -11.47
CA TYR A 300 20.11 25.00 -12.63
C TYR A 300 20.23 26.47 -12.21
N ALA A 301 19.40 26.93 -11.27
CA ALA A 301 19.52 28.26 -10.67
C ALA A 301 20.92 28.50 -10.11
N ARG A 302 21.44 27.54 -9.34
CA ARG A 302 22.78 27.65 -8.74
C ARG A 302 23.90 27.51 -9.78
N ARG A 303 23.75 26.60 -10.75
CA ARG A 303 24.80 26.28 -11.74
C ARG A 303 25.00 27.39 -12.76
N TYR A 304 23.92 28.09 -13.14
CA TYR A 304 23.93 29.07 -14.23
C TYR A 304 23.52 30.49 -13.79
N ASP A 305 23.41 30.71 -12.47
CA ASP A 305 23.00 31.97 -11.84
C ASP A 305 21.65 32.52 -12.34
N ILE A 306 20.66 31.61 -12.43
CA ILE A 306 19.29 31.95 -12.89
C ILE A 306 18.44 32.30 -11.66
N LYS A 307 17.91 33.53 -11.61
CA LYS A 307 17.10 34.00 -10.46
C LYS A 307 15.74 33.32 -10.35
N GLU A 308 15.03 33.17 -11.48
CA GLU A 308 13.67 32.62 -11.52
C GLU A 308 13.53 31.60 -12.67
N PRO A 309 14.15 30.42 -12.57
CA PRO A 309 14.07 29.42 -13.63
C PRO A 309 12.62 29.03 -13.90
N ILE A 310 12.29 28.89 -15.18
CA ILE A 310 11.03 28.30 -15.62
C ILE A 310 11.29 26.82 -15.88
N VAL A 311 10.55 25.94 -15.21
CA VAL A 311 10.64 24.49 -15.44
C VAL A 311 9.31 23.95 -15.94
N ARG A 312 9.33 23.39 -17.15
CA ARG A 312 8.19 22.74 -17.80
C ARG A 312 8.51 21.27 -18.03
N ALA A 313 7.48 20.46 -18.21
CA ALA A 313 7.67 19.06 -18.55
C ALA A 313 6.61 18.55 -19.52
N GLU A 314 7.06 17.78 -20.51
CA GLU A 314 6.22 16.97 -21.37
C GLU A 314 6.15 15.57 -20.77
N VAL A 315 4.96 15.17 -20.32
CA VAL A 315 4.75 13.88 -19.67
C VAL A 315 3.58 13.16 -20.31
N TYR A 316 3.84 11.96 -20.79
CA TYR A 316 2.86 11.08 -21.44
C TYR A 316 2.78 9.77 -20.69
N VAL A 317 1.56 9.32 -20.39
CA VAL A 317 1.33 8.09 -19.63
C VAL A 317 0.27 7.22 -20.32
N ALA A 318 0.58 5.93 -20.44
CA ALA A 318 -0.38 4.88 -20.75
C ALA A 318 -0.82 4.20 -19.45
N MET A 319 -2.10 3.86 -19.34
CA MET A 319 -2.67 3.26 -18.13
C MET A 319 -3.65 2.13 -18.47
N ASN A 320 -3.46 0.96 -17.85
CA ASN A 320 -4.37 -0.18 -17.93
C ASN A 320 -4.74 -0.58 -19.38
N GLY A 321 -3.77 -0.50 -20.30
CA GLY A 321 -3.94 -0.85 -21.72
C GLY A 321 -4.54 0.25 -22.60
N ARG A 322 -4.85 1.44 -22.04
CA ARG A 322 -5.20 2.62 -22.83
C ARG A 322 -3.99 3.20 -23.54
N VAL A 323 -4.22 3.89 -24.64
CA VAL A 323 -3.20 4.62 -25.39
C VAL A 323 -2.58 5.72 -24.52
N SER A 324 -1.32 6.03 -24.77
CA SER A 324 -0.61 7.07 -24.04
C SER A 324 -1.23 8.45 -24.31
N GLN A 325 -1.44 9.24 -23.26
CA GLN A 325 -1.94 10.62 -23.34
C GLN A 325 -1.19 11.54 -22.37
N PRO A 326 -1.22 12.87 -22.58
CA PRO A 326 -0.60 13.84 -21.68
C PRO A 326 -1.13 13.71 -20.24
N LEU A 327 -0.23 13.60 -19.25
CA LEU A 327 -0.61 13.54 -17.83
C LEU A 327 -0.75 14.94 -17.21
N ILE A 328 0.02 15.92 -17.70
CA ILE A 328 0.11 17.26 -17.13
C ILE A 328 0.13 18.31 -18.24
N ASP A 329 -0.28 19.55 -17.93
CA ASP A 329 -0.16 20.66 -18.88
C ASP A 329 1.32 21.07 -19.03
N SER A 330 1.89 20.81 -20.21
CA SER A 330 3.29 21.10 -20.53
C SER A 330 3.62 22.59 -20.55
N LYS A 331 2.62 23.47 -20.58
CA LYS A 331 2.81 24.93 -20.58
C LYS A 331 3.01 25.49 -19.18
N VAL A 332 2.60 24.75 -18.15
CA VAL A 332 2.67 25.20 -16.75
C VAL A 332 4.11 25.23 -16.26
N ASN A 333 4.52 26.36 -15.69
CA ASN A 333 5.77 26.44 -14.93
C ASN A 333 5.58 25.74 -13.58
N LEU A 334 6.10 24.52 -13.47
CA LEU A 334 5.98 23.67 -12.27
C LEU A 334 6.63 24.30 -11.03
N VAL A 335 7.59 25.21 -11.21
CA VAL A 335 8.25 25.95 -10.10
C VAL A 335 7.27 26.88 -9.39
N LYS A 336 6.32 27.49 -10.13
CA LYS A 336 5.32 28.40 -9.57
C LYS A 336 4.14 27.68 -8.91
N VAL A 337 4.02 26.37 -9.12
CA VAL A 337 2.95 25.56 -8.52
C VAL A 337 3.29 25.26 -7.06
N SER A 338 2.41 25.65 -6.14
CA SER A 338 2.54 25.31 -4.72
C SER A 338 2.10 23.88 -4.44
N ARG A 339 2.74 23.22 -3.47
CA ARG A 339 2.26 21.94 -2.95
C ARG A 339 0.98 22.15 -2.14
N SER A 340 -0.13 21.59 -2.61
CA SER A 340 -1.43 21.66 -1.93
C SER A 340 -2.02 20.29 -1.62
N VAL A 341 -2.94 20.26 -0.66
CA VAL A 341 -3.93 19.20 -0.48
C VAL A 341 -5.19 19.62 -1.24
N GLY A 342 -5.69 18.75 -2.11
CA GLY A 342 -6.84 19.03 -2.98
C GLY A 342 -6.48 18.79 -4.44
N GLN A 343 -7.48 18.92 -5.32
CA GLN A 343 -7.32 18.75 -6.77
C GLN A 343 -6.25 19.71 -7.31
N ARG A 344 -5.42 19.20 -8.21
CA ARG A 344 -4.41 19.99 -8.92
C ARG A 344 -4.85 20.26 -10.35
N ASP A 345 -4.96 21.54 -10.68
CA ASP A 345 -5.47 21.99 -12.00
C ASP A 345 -4.48 21.76 -13.15
N TRP A 346 -3.20 21.54 -12.83
CA TRP A 346 -2.15 21.29 -13.83
C TRP A 346 -2.04 19.81 -14.23
N ILE A 347 -2.81 18.91 -13.57
CA ILE A 347 -2.93 17.50 -13.97
C ILE A 347 -4.11 17.41 -14.94
N LEU A 348 -3.86 16.88 -16.13
CA LEU A 348 -4.89 16.73 -17.15
C LEU A 348 -5.79 15.52 -16.84
N PRO A 349 -7.10 15.59 -17.14
CA PRO A 349 -8.02 14.48 -16.89
C PRO A 349 -7.68 13.27 -17.77
N LEU A 350 -8.10 12.09 -17.32
CA LEU A 350 -8.05 10.88 -18.14
C LEU A 350 -9.20 10.93 -19.16
N GLU A 351 -8.89 10.93 -20.45
CA GLU A 351 -9.87 10.75 -21.52
C GLU A 351 -10.47 9.34 -21.58
#